data_AF-A0A0M7KXP5-F1
#
_entry.id   AF-A0A0M7KXP5-F1
#
_cell.length_a   1.000
_cell.length_b   1.000
_cell.length_c   1.000
_cell.angle_alpha   90.00
_cell.angle_beta   90.00
_cell.angle_gamma   90.00
#
_symmetry.space_group_name_H-M   'P 1'
#
loop_
_entity.id
_entity.type
_entity.pdbx_description
1 polymer ?
#
loop_
_entity_poly.entity_id
_entity_poly.type
_entity_poly.pdbx_seq_one_letter_code
_entity_poly.pdbx_strand_id
1 'polypeptide(L)'
;MLEGSGPARPDAFPALPPARPRTPWRVLARTYRPGPTTVRYLVRLGLCLIVAEAVARAVALPRSYWVPLIVVVVFKPNFGSVFARALQSCAGSVVGVAISATVLALDRSGIASLLTVTVLAALLPWSIRRNYGLFSAILLPILMLLIGALQPGSWPIALARLEDVAVAAAIVLAVGYLPWMRIERHNLDQAVATAIETLAAYLNTVFQADSTARHDLRTQAYARLSDLRIALQRGLSEPRLVSRRALAWWPVEVALERVANAISDSAWSLPAGQPAPEPAALARLADALHAMAQAVTQGAAVSATSIATDAPALREAAGAIEALRATLAGPGFAAEPGRARPPSHTIQPD
;
A
#
# COMPACT_ATOMS: atom_id res chain seq x y z
N MET A 1 45.81 -40.58 -17.11
CA MET A 1 44.65 -41.19 -17.80
C MET A 1 43.49 -41.12 -16.83
N LEU A 2 42.51 -40.27 -17.16
CA LEU A 2 41.32 -39.97 -16.36
C LEU A 2 40.20 -40.88 -16.84
N GLU A 3 39.76 -41.83 -16.03
CA GLU A 3 38.54 -42.61 -16.29
C GLU A 3 37.67 -42.60 -15.04
N GLY A 4 36.65 -41.75 -15.09
CA GLY A 4 35.76 -41.46 -13.98
C GLY A 4 34.48 -40.81 -14.48
N SER A 5 33.79 -41.47 -15.40
CA SER A 5 32.44 -41.10 -15.84
C SER A 5 31.44 -42.12 -15.28
N GLY A 6 31.06 -41.93 -14.00
CA GLY A 6 29.90 -42.62 -13.44
C GLY A 6 28.62 -42.20 -14.18
N PRO A 7 27.65 -43.10 -14.39
CA PRO A 7 26.45 -42.78 -15.15
C PRO A 7 25.66 -41.65 -14.47
N ALA A 8 25.30 -40.64 -15.26
CA ALA A 8 24.49 -39.50 -14.84
C ALA A 8 23.20 -39.99 -14.16
N ARG A 9 22.93 -39.48 -12.95
CA ARG A 9 21.65 -39.66 -12.26
C ARG A 9 20.54 -39.25 -13.23
N PRO A 10 19.54 -40.10 -13.51
CA PRO A 10 18.39 -39.68 -14.30
C PRO A 10 17.72 -38.49 -13.59
N ASP A 11 17.52 -37.40 -14.32
CA ASP A 11 16.83 -36.21 -13.85
C ASP A 11 15.52 -36.61 -13.17
N ALA A 12 15.30 -36.18 -11.93
CA ALA A 12 14.11 -36.51 -11.15
C ALA A 12 12.84 -35.74 -11.57
N PHE A 13 12.94 -34.91 -12.62
CA PHE A 13 11.87 -34.06 -13.14
C PHE A 13 10.77 -34.72 -14.00
N PRO A 14 10.96 -35.88 -14.69
CA PRO A 14 9.93 -36.46 -15.55
C PRO A 14 8.77 -37.12 -14.78
N ALA A 15 8.88 -37.26 -13.45
CA ALA A 15 7.84 -37.87 -12.61
C ALA A 15 6.79 -36.88 -12.07
N LEU A 16 6.91 -35.58 -12.39
CA LEU A 16 5.91 -34.60 -11.96
C LEU A 16 4.64 -34.74 -12.82
N PRO A 17 3.48 -35.04 -12.22
CA PRO A 17 2.24 -35.15 -12.98
C PRO A 17 1.96 -33.81 -13.70
N PRO A 18 1.51 -33.84 -14.97
CA PRO A 18 1.19 -32.62 -15.70
C PRO A 18 0.17 -31.81 -14.92
N ALA A 19 0.47 -30.51 -14.72
CA ALA A 19 -0.42 -29.60 -14.02
C ALA A 19 -1.81 -29.66 -14.66
N ARG A 20 -2.84 -30.01 -13.88
CA ARG A 20 -4.21 -30.15 -14.37
C ARG A 20 -4.60 -28.85 -15.11
N PRO A 21 -5.10 -28.93 -16.36
CA PRO A 21 -5.48 -27.76 -17.12
C PRO A 21 -6.58 -27.01 -16.36
N ARG A 22 -6.22 -25.84 -15.80
CA ARG A 22 -7.19 -24.95 -15.18
C ARG A 22 -8.07 -24.39 -16.29
N THR A 23 -9.38 -24.62 -16.20
CA THR A 23 -10.34 -24.11 -17.19
C THR A 23 -10.17 -22.60 -17.37
N PRO A 24 -10.02 -22.09 -18.61
CA PRO A 24 -9.65 -20.70 -18.88
C PRO A 24 -10.67 -19.70 -18.31
N TRP A 25 -11.95 -20.06 -18.27
CA TRP A 25 -13.01 -19.21 -17.73
C TRP A 25 -12.93 -19.02 -16.20
N ARG A 26 -12.45 -20.02 -15.44
CA ARG A 26 -12.23 -19.87 -13.98
C ARG A 26 -11.02 -18.99 -13.67
N VAL A 27 -10.02 -19.02 -14.55
CA VAL A 27 -8.88 -18.10 -14.49
C VAL A 27 -9.38 -16.68 -14.77
N LEU A 28 -10.12 -16.48 -15.85
CA LEU A 28 -10.69 -15.18 -16.23
C LEU A 28 -11.63 -14.62 -15.14
N ALA A 29 -12.54 -15.43 -14.61
CA ALA A 29 -13.47 -15.02 -13.55
C ALA A 29 -12.75 -14.68 -12.23
N ARG A 30 -11.60 -15.31 -11.93
CA ARG A 30 -10.75 -14.91 -10.80
C ARG A 30 -10.00 -13.62 -11.08
N THR A 31 -9.54 -13.40 -12.32
CA THR A 31 -8.83 -12.18 -12.72
C THR A 31 -9.74 -10.94 -12.69
N TYR A 32 -11.02 -11.10 -13.03
CA TYR A 32 -11.98 -9.98 -13.10
C TYR A 32 -12.78 -9.70 -11.84
N ARG A 33 -12.61 -10.48 -10.75
CA ARG A 33 -13.25 -10.14 -9.47
C ARG A 33 -12.54 -8.92 -8.88
N PRO A 34 -13.18 -7.73 -8.83
CA PRO A 34 -12.54 -6.56 -8.25
C PRO A 34 -12.24 -6.87 -6.79
N GLY A 35 -10.96 -6.80 -6.45
CA GLY A 35 -10.54 -7.00 -5.07
C GLY A 35 -11.16 -5.92 -4.15
N PRO A 36 -11.18 -6.15 -2.84
CA PRO A 36 -11.67 -5.15 -1.87
C PRO A 36 -11.02 -3.77 -2.03
N THR A 37 -9.75 -3.74 -2.47
CA THR A 37 -9.00 -2.52 -2.79
C THR A 37 -9.56 -1.78 -4.00
N THR A 38 -9.88 -2.49 -5.08
CA THR A 38 -10.49 -1.93 -6.30
C THR A 38 -11.88 -1.35 -6.01
N VAL A 39 -12.70 -2.05 -5.22
CA VAL A 39 -14.04 -1.57 -4.84
C VAL A 39 -13.94 -0.28 -4.02
N ARG A 40 -13.07 -0.23 -3.00
CA ARG A 40 -12.84 0.97 -2.20
C ARG A 40 -12.38 2.16 -3.06
N TYR A 41 -11.50 1.90 -4.03
CA TYR A 41 -11.06 2.91 -4.98
C TYR A 41 -12.22 3.46 -5.81
N LEU A 42 -13.05 2.59 -6.38
CA LEU A 42 -14.19 3.00 -7.21
C LEU A 42 -15.22 3.80 -6.42
N VAL A 43 -15.53 3.39 -5.18
CA VAL A 43 -16.42 4.13 -4.28
C VAL A 43 -15.84 5.51 -3.96
N ARG A 44 -14.55 5.59 -3.63
CA ARG A 44 -13.86 6.85 -3.34
C ARG A 44 -13.88 7.80 -4.54
N LEU A 45 -13.57 7.28 -5.73
CA LEU A 45 -13.62 8.06 -6.97
C LEU A 45 -15.04 8.55 -7.25
N GLY A 46 -16.04 7.67 -7.16
CA GLY A 46 -17.45 8.02 -7.36
C GLY A 46 -17.91 9.12 -6.41
N LEU A 47 -17.57 9.02 -5.12
CA LEU A 47 -17.89 10.05 -4.13
C LEU A 47 -17.24 11.40 -4.47
N CYS A 48 -15.97 11.40 -4.89
CA CYS A 48 -15.30 12.62 -5.31
C CYS A 48 -15.95 13.26 -6.53
N LEU A 49 -16.42 12.45 -7.50
CA LEU A 49 -17.11 12.95 -8.68
C LEU A 49 -18.47 13.54 -8.35
N ILE A 50 -19.24 12.90 -7.45
CA ILE A 50 -20.52 13.42 -6.98
C ILE A 50 -20.32 14.77 -6.28
N VAL A 51 -19.34 14.86 -5.38
CA VAL A 51 -19.03 16.12 -4.68
C VAL A 51 -18.52 17.18 -5.66
N ALA A 52 -17.67 16.80 -6.62
CA ALA A 52 -17.18 17.72 -7.65
C ALA A 52 -18.30 18.31 -8.48
N GLU A 53 -19.25 17.49 -8.93
CA GLU A 53 -20.41 17.95 -9.68
C GLU A 53 -21.32 18.84 -8.82
N ALA A 54 -21.55 18.46 -7.56
CA ALA A 54 -22.37 19.26 -6.64
C ALA A 54 -21.75 20.65 -6.38
N VAL A 55 -20.44 20.72 -6.11
CA VAL A 55 -19.71 21.97 -5.90
C VAL A 55 -19.68 22.81 -7.19
N ALA A 56 -19.43 22.19 -8.33
CA ALA A 56 -19.37 22.90 -9.61
C ALA A 56 -20.72 23.56 -9.96
N ARG A 57 -21.84 22.91 -9.63
CA ARG A 57 -23.19 23.49 -9.78
C ARG A 57 -23.48 24.57 -8.75
N ALA A 58 -23.09 24.37 -7.49
CA ALA A 58 -23.34 25.33 -6.41
C ALA A 58 -22.61 26.67 -6.61
N VAL A 59 -21.38 26.61 -7.14
CA VAL A 59 -20.54 27.80 -7.41
C VAL A 59 -20.89 28.45 -8.76
N ALA A 60 -21.82 27.86 -9.53
CA ALA A 60 -22.18 28.30 -10.88
C ALA A 60 -20.94 28.51 -11.77
N LEU A 61 -19.96 27.59 -11.67
CA LEU A 61 -18.72 27.72 -12.41
C LEU A 61 -19.05 27.75 -13.92
N PRO A 62 -18.51 28.71 -14.68
CA PRO A 62 -18.87 28.93 -16.08
C PRO A 62 -18.58 27.73 -16.99
N ARG A 63 -17.81 26.74 -16.52
CA ARG A 63 -17.48 25.49 -17.24
C ARG A 63 -17.41 24.28 -16.30
N SER A 64 -18.54 23.90 -15.73
CA SER A 64 -18.68 22.88 -14.67
C SER A 64 -18.05 21.51 -14.97
N TYR A 65 -17.85 21.15 -16.25
CA TYR A 65 -17.31 19.84 -16.66
C TYR A 65 -15.80 19.63 -16.37
N TRP A 66 -15.05 20.71 -16.12
CA TRP A 66 -13.61 20.61 -15.91
C TRP A 66 -13.20 20.05 -14.56
N VAL A 67 -13.95 20.39 -13.50
CA VAL A 67 -13.63 19.94 -12.14
C VAL A 67 -13.70 18.41 -12.04
N PRO A 68 -14.76 17.71 -12.50
CA PRO A 68 -14.79 16.25 -12.54
C PRO A 68 -13.66 15.63 -13.37
N LEU A 69 -13.32 16.22 -14.52
CA LEU A 69 -12.23 15.73 -15.38
C LEU A 69 -10.89 15.76 -14.63
N ILE A 70 -10.58 16.87 -13.96
CA ILE A 70 -9.35 17.01 -13.17
C ILE A 70 -9.34 15.99 -12.02
N VAL A 71 -10.48 15.79 -11.36
CA VAL A 71 -10.63 14.78 -10.29
C VAL A 71 -10.26 13.38 -10.81
N VAL A 72 -10.79 12.93 -11.95
CA VAL A 72 -10.47 11.61 -12.52
C VAL A 72 -8.98 11.49 -12.82
N VAL A 73 -8.41 12.52 -13.44
CA VAL A 73 -7.00 12.54 -13.85
C VAL A 73 -6.08 12.47 -12.62
N VAL A 74 -6.38 13.25 -11.57
CA VAL A 74 -5.63 13.24 -10.30
C VAL A 74 -5.79 11.93 -9.54
N PHE A 75 -6.92 11.23 -9.67
CA PHE A 75 -7.18 9.99 -8.93
C PHE A 75 -6.54 8.72 -9.49
N LYS A 76 -6.17 8.71 -10.77
CA LYS A 76 -5.70 7.52 -11.51
C LYS A 76 -4.81 6.56 -10.68
N PRO A 77 -5.11 5.26 -10.56
CA PRO A 77 -4.52 4.41 -9.52
C PRO A 77 -3.01 4.12 -9.67
N ASN A 78 -2.44 4.34 -10.85
CA ASN A 78 -1.08 3.88 -11.18
C ASN A 78 0.06 4.86 -10.85
N PHE A 79 -0.21 6.01 -10.22
CA PHE A 79 0.76 7.11 -10.12
C PHE A 79 1.09 7.58 -8.69
N GLY A 80 1.24 6.64 -7.75
CA GLY A 80 1.68 6.94 -6.39
C GLY A 80 0.69 7.81 -5.58
N SER A 81 1.20 8.52 -4.58
CA SER A 81 0.42 9.33 -3.64
C SER A 81 -0.55 10.30 -4.31
N VAL A 82 -1.84 10.21 -3.97
CA VAL A 82 -2.90 11.13 -4.44
C VAL A 82 -2.60 12.57 -4.02
N PHE A 83 -2.00 12.77 -2.84
CA PHE A 83 -1.61 14.09 -2.34
C PHE A 83 -0.51 14.73 -3.21
N ALA A 84 0.54 13.97 -3.51
CA ALA A 84 1.64 14.46 -4.34
C ALA A 84 1.12 14.88 -5.72
N ARG A 85 0.15 14.13 -6.26
CA ARG A 85 -0.48 14.43 -7.55
C ARG A 85 -1.39 15.65 -7.51
N ALA A 86 -2.16 15.84 -6.44
CA ALA A 86 -2.96 17.05 -6.27
C ALA A 86 -2.05 18.28 -6.26
N LEU A 87 -0.95 18.24 -5.49
CA LEU A 87 0.02 19.33 -5.42
C LEU A 87 0.74 19.57 -6.76
N GLN A 88 1.16 18.49 -7.42
CA GLN A 88 1.77 18.56 -8.75
C GLN A 88 0.81 19.12 -9.80
N SER A 89 -0.48 18.80 -9.70
CA SER A 89 -1.50 19.33 -10.61
C SER A 89 -1.71 20.83 -10.39
N CYS A 90 -1.72 21.30 -9.14
CA CYS A 90 -1.73 22.73 -8.83
C CYS A 90 -0.49 23.44 -9.40
N ALA A 91 0.71 22.93 -9.10
CA ALA A 91 1.96 23.52 -9.58
C ALA A 91 2.06 23.51 -11.12
N GLY A 92 1.70 22.40 -11.75
CA GLY A 92 1.68 22.27 -13.21
C GLY A 92 0.65 23.18 -13.88
N SER A 93 -0.46 23.49 -13.21
CA SER A 93 -1.46 24.44 -13.73
C SER A 93 -0.95 25.87 -13.65
N VAL A 94 -0.28 26.27 -12.57
CA VAL A 94 0.36 27.59 -12.45
C VAL A 94 1.44 27.76 -13.53
N VAL A 95 2.32 26.77 -13.68
CA VAL A 95 3.36 26.78 -14.73
C VAL A 95 2.72 26.81 -16.12
N GLY A 96 1.69 26.00 -16.35
CA GLY A 96 0.99 25.94 -17.63
C GLY A 96 0.36 27.28 -18.01
N VAL A 97 -0.33 27.92 -17.06
CA VAL A 97 -0.90 29.27 -17.25
C VAL A 97 0.20 30.30 -17.53
N ALA A 98 1.31 30.27 -16.80
CA ALA A 98 2.43 31.19 -17.02
C ALA A 98 3.07 31.02 -18.41
N ILE A 99 3.30 29.79 -18.85
CA ILE A 99 3.83 29.49 -20.20
C ILE A 99 2.84 29.95 -21.26
N SER A 100 1.56 29.57 -21.14
CA SER A 100 0.55 29.94 -22.11
C SER A 100 0.37 31.46 -22.20
N ALA A 101 0.35 32.17 -21.07
CA ALA A 101 0.26 33.63 -21.04
C ALA A 101 1.47 34.31 -21.69
N THR A 102 2.68 33.80 -21.42
CA THR A 102 3.92 34.33 -22.01
C THR A 102 3.93 34.15 -23.53
N VAL A 103 3.60 32.94 -23.99
CA VAL A 103 3.54 32.63 -25.42
C VAL A 103 2.48 33.48 -26.11
N LEU A 104 1.27 33.58 -25.55
CA LEU A 104 0.18 34.36 -26.15
C LEU A 104 0.48 35.86 -26.19
N ALA A 105 1.26 36.39 -25.23
CA ALA A 105 1.71 37.78 -25.25
C ALA A 105 2.75 38.08 -26.35
N LEU A 106 3.55 37.07 -26.72
CA LEU A 106 4.60 37.18 -27.74
C LEU A 106 4.11 36.80 -29.14
N ASP A 107 3.03 36.01 -29.23
CA ASP A 107 2.57 35.40 -30.46
C ASP A 107 1.69 36.36 -31.28
N ARG A 108 2.25 36.87 -32.39
CA ARG A 108 1.55 37.75 -33.33
C ARG A 108 1.01 37.02 -34.56
N SER A 109 1.45 35.77 -34.81
CA SER A 109 1.18 35.03 -36.05
C SER A 109 0.66 33.60 -35.83
N GLY A 110 0.54 33.14 -34.59
CA GLY A 110 0.14 31.77 -34.24
C GLY A 110 1.27 30.74 -34.29
N ILE A 111 2.43 31.11 -34.85
CA ILE A 111 3.58 30.22 -35.05
C ILE A 111 4.23 29.88 -33.70
N ALA A 112 4.31 30.83 -32.77
CA ALA A 112 4.92 30.59 -31.47
C ALA A 112 4.08 29.59 -30.64
N SER A 113 2.75 29.69 -30.72
CA SER A 113 1.84 28.71 -30.11
C SER A 113 2.00 27.31 -30.73
N LEU A 114 2.08 27.21 -32.06
CA LEU A 114 2.25 25.94 -32.75
C LEU A 114 3.58 25.25 -32.39
N LEU A 115 4.68 25.99 -32.38
CA LEU A 115 6.00 25.46 -32.00
C LEU A 115 6.01 25.00 -30.54
N THR A 116 5.44 25.80 -29.63
CA THR A 116 5.37 25.45 -28.21
C THR A 116 4.55 24.18 -27.99
N VAL A 117 3.37 24.08 -28.62
CA VAL A 117 2.53 22.87 -28.54
C VAL A 117 3.26 21.66 -29.10
N THR A 118 3.97 21.81 -30.23
CA THR A 118 4.72 20.71 -30.86
C THR A 118 5.83 20.19 -29.96
N VAL A 119 6.61 21.08 -29.35
CA VAL A 119 7.68 20.72 -28.40
C VAL A 119 7.11 20.04 -27.16
N LEU A 120 6.06 20.61 -26.56
CA LEU A 120 5.41 20.02 -25.39
C LEU A 120 4.79 18.65 -25.71
N ALA A 121 4.16 18.51 -26.88
CA ALA A 121 3.58 17.25 -27.34
C ALA A 121 4.66 16.18 -27.58
N ALA A 122 5.82 16.55 -28.14
CA ALA A 122 6.95 15.64 -28.30
C ALA A 122 7.53 15.15 -26.96
N LEU A 123 7.46 15.98 -25.91
CA LEU A 123 7.90 15.63 -24.56
C LEU A 123 6.87 14.79 -23.78
N LEU A 124 5.62 14.71 -24.24
CA LEU A 124 4.53 14.01 -23.56
C LEU A 124 4.81 12.51 -23.32
N PRO A 125 5.28 11.72 -24.31
CA PRO A 125 5.58 10.29 -24.13
C PRO A 125 6.72 10.03 -23.15
N TRP A 126 7.72 10.92 -23.12
CA TRP A 126 8.80 10.86 -22.14
C TRP A 126 8.29 11.16 -20.72
N SER A 127 7.44 12.19 -20.62
CA SER A 127 6.88 12.68 -19.37
C SER A 127 5.98 11.68 -18.66
N ILE A 128 5.11 10.99 -19.41
CA ILE A 128 4.22 9.93 -18.89
C ILE A 128 5.00 8.82 -18.16
N ARG A 129 6.22 8.50 -18.64
CA ARG A 129 7.05 7.43 -18.07
C ARG A 129 7.80 7.85 -16.81
N ARG A 130 8.04 9.14 -16.60
CA ARG A 130 8.94 9.62 -15.54
C ARG A 130 8.21 10.01 -14.26
N ASN A 131 7.19 10.86 -14.37
CA ASN A 131 6.48 11.40 -13.22
C ASN A 131 5.13 12.00 -13.66
N TYR A 132 4.08 11.71 -12.91
CA TYR A 132 2.76 12.28 -13.15
C TYR A 132 2.76 13.82 -13.12
N GLY A 133 3.56 14.43 -12.25
CA GLY A 133 3.65 15.89 -12.19
C GLY A 133 4.25 16.52 -13.43
N LEU A 134 5.25 15.88 -14.03
CA LEU A 134 5.79 16.27 -15.33
C LEU A 134 4.72 16.11 -16.41
N PHE A 135 3.94 15.03 -16.39
CA PHE A 135 2.88 14.81 -17.38
C PHE A 135 1.81 15.91 -17.27
N SER A 136 1.33 16.18 -16.06
CA SER A 136 0.36 17.24 -15.79
C SER A 136 0.90 18.60 -16.22
N ALA A 137 2.14 18.94 -15.85
CA ALA A 137 2.75 20.23 -16.17
C ALA A 137 2.97 20.48 -17.68
N ILE A 138 3.04 19.41 -18.50
CA ILE A 138 3.17 19.52 -19.95
C ILE A 138 1.79 19.50 -20.63
N LEU A 139 0.88 18.65 -20.16
CA LEU A 139 -0.47 18.51 -20.75
C LEU A 139 -1.31 19.79 -20.59
N LEU A 140 -1.26 20.42 -19.40
CA LEU A 140 -2.05 21.61 -19.09
C LEU A 140 -1.75 22.81 -20.01
N PRO A 141 -0.49 23.22 -20.25
CA PRO A 141 -0.18 24.29 -21.20
C PRO A 141 -0.54 23.95 -22.64
N ILE A 142 -0.41 22.69 -23.08
CA ILE A 142 -0.89 22.27 -24.42
C ILE A 142 -2.39 22.54 -24.55
N LEU A 143 -3.16 22.09 -23.55
CA LEU A 143 -4.60 22.24 -23.56
C LEU A 143 -5.02 23.71 -23.50
N MET A 144 -4.32 24.52 -22.70
CA MET A 144 -4.58 25.95 -22.57
C MET A 144 -4.24 26.72 -23.85
N LEU A 145 -3.11 26.43 -24.51
CA LEU A 145 -2.76 27.03 -25.80
C LEU A 145 -3.77 26.65 -26.88
N LEU A 146 -4.23 25.39 -26.91
CA LEU A 146 -5.22 24.94 -27.88
C LEU A 146 -6.59 25.60 -27.67
N ILE A 147 -7.03 25.77 -26.41
CA ILE A 147 -8.27 26.48 -26.07
C ILE A 147 -8.13 27.99 -26.36
N GLY A 148 -6.98 28.59 -26.03
CA GLY A 148 -6.69 30.00 -26.31
C GLY A 148 -6.66 30.31 -27.80
N ALA A 149 -6.18 29.39 -28.63
CA ALA A 149 -6.26 29.49 -30.09
C ALA A 149 -7.70 29.44 -30.61
N LEU A 150 -8.59 28.72 -29.92
CA LEU A 150 -10.01 28.61 -30.27
C LEU A 150 -10.85 29.80 -29.76
N GLN A 151 -10.37 30.51 -28.73
CA GLN A 151 -11.05 31.60 -28.03
C GLN A 151 -10.04 32.70 -27.63
N PRO A 152 -9.58 33.53 -28.59
CA PRO A 152 -8.56 34.54 -28.32
C PRO A 152 -9.05 35.62 -27.35
N GLY A 153 -8.23 35.97 -26.36
CA GLY A 153 -8.36 37.25 -25.62
C GLY A 153 -9.04 37.24 -24.24
N SER A 154 -9.08 36.14 -23.49
CA SER A 154 -9.71 36.16 -22.15
C SER A 154 -8.80 35.64 -21.04
N TRP A 155 -8.01 36.56 -20.48
CA TRP A 155 -7.40 36.42 -19.14
C TRP A 155 -8.35 35.83 -18.08
N PRO A 156 -9.66 36.15 -18.06
CA PRO A 156 -10.62 35.49 -17.16
C PRO A 156 -10.69 33.97 -17.31
N ILE A 157 -10.45 33.40 -18.51
CA ILE A 157 -10.41 31.94 -18.71
C ILE A 157 -9.22 31.32 -17.97
N ALA A 158 -8.07 32.00 -17.98
CA ALA A 158 -6.88 31.51 -17.30
C ALA A 158 -7.06 31.49 -15.77
N LEU A 159 -7.71 32.52 -15.22
CA LEU A 159 -7.99 32.58 -13.79
C LEU A 159 -9.03 31.53 -13.37
N ALA A 160 -10.14 31.41 -14.12
CA ALA A 160 -11.15 30.38 -13.89
C ALA A 160 -10.54 28.96 -13.91
N ARG A 161 -9.49 28.75 -14.71
CA ARG A 161 -8.79 27.46 -14.76
C ARG A 161 -7.99 27.16 -13.49
N LEU A 162 -7.37 28.16 -12.89
CA LEU A 162 -6.66 27.98 -11.61
C LEU A 162 -7.66 27.66 -10.50
N GLU A 163 -8.82 28.31 -10.51
CA GLU A 163 -9.92 28.02 -9.59
C GLU A 163 -10.43 26.58 -9.75
N ASP A 164 -10.69 26.13 -10.98
CA ASP A 164 -11.13 24.74 -11.26
C ASP A 164 -10.16 23.71 -10.68
N VAL A 165 -8.85 23.94 -10.85
CA VAL A 165 -7.80 23.03 -10.36
C VAL A 165 -7.70 23.09 -8.84
N ALA A 166 -7.79 24.28 -8.24
CA ALA A 166 -7.77 24.44 -6.79
C ALA A 166 -8.97 23.74 -6.13
N VAL A 167 -10.17 23.92 -6.69
CA VAL A 167 -11.40 23.26 -6.23
C VAL A 167 -11.29 21.74 -6.38
N ALA A 168 -10.86 21.26 -7.55
CA ALA A 168 -10.65 19.82 -7.78
C ALA A 168 -9.63 19.23 -6.79
N ALA A 169 -8.49 19.90 -6.59
CA ALA A 169 -7.47 19.48 -5.64
C ALA A 169 -8.02 19.45 -4.20
N ALA A 170 -8.78 20.47 -3.80
CA ALA A 170 -9.42 20.52 -2.49
C ALA A 170 -10.40 19.35 -2.29
N ILE A 171 -11.24 19.04 -3.27
CA ILE A 171 -12.17 17.90 -3.22
C ILE A 171 -11.42 16.58 -3.12
N VAL A 172 -10.40 16.37 -3.98
CA VAL A 172 -9.60 15.15 -3.96
C VAL A 172 -8.91 14.95 -2.62
N LEU A 173 -8.42 16.02 -2.00
CA LEU A 173 -7.77 15.96 -0.70
C LEU A 173 -8.78 15.74 0.44
N ALA A 174 -9.88 16.50 0.47
CA ALA A 174 -10.84 16.48 1.56
C ALA A 174 -11.74 15.24 1.55
N VAL A 175 -12.24 14.84 0.38
CA VAL A 175 -13.16 13.70 0.21
C VAL A 175 -12.38 12.43 -0.11
N GLY A 176 -11.40 12.57 -0.98
CA GLY A 176 -10.60 11.43 -1.42
C GLY A 176 -9.60 10.99 -0.36
N TYR A 177 -8.71 11.89 0.05
CA TYR A 177 -7.50 11.50 0.77
C TYR A 177 -7.67 11.45 2.30
N LEU A 178 -8.20 12.52 2.89
CA LEU A 178 -8.22 12.71 4.35
C LEU A 178 -8.99 11.63 5.12
N PRO A 179 -10.22 11.24 4.73
CA PRO A 179 -11.00 10.24 5.46
C PRO A 179 -10.32 8.87 5.43
N TRP A 180 -9.66 8.56 4.31
CA TRP A 180 -9.05 7.26 4.06
C TRP A 180 -7.63 7.14 4.59
N MET A 181 -6.96 8.25 4.92
CA MET A 181 -5.67 8.21 5.59
C MET A 181 -5.77 7.50 6.96
N ARG A 182 -6.91 7.62 7.66
CA ARG A 182 -7.16 6.90 8.93
C ARG A 182 -7.44 5.42 8.69
N ILE A 183 -8.18 5.08 7.63
CA ILE A 183 -8.49 3.69 7.29
C ILE A 183 -7.23 2.94 6.83
N GLU A 184 -6.39 3.56 6.00
CA GLU A 184 -5.17 2.92 5.50
C GLU A 184 -4.16 2.66 6.62
N ARG A 185 -4.07 3.56 7.61
CA ARG A 185 -3.31 3.32 8.85
C ARG A 185 -3.84 2.10 9.60
N HIS A 186 -5.15 2.04 9.83
CA HIS A 186 -5.74 0.90 10.53
C HIS A 186 -5.59 -0.41 9.76
N ASN A 187 -5.68 -0.37 8.42
CA ASN A 187 -5.45 -1.54 7.57
C ASN A 187 -4.03 -2.10 7.73
N LEU A 188 -3.02 -1.23 7.86
CA LEU A 188 -1.63 -1.67 8.03
C LEU A 188 -1.42 -2.32 9.40
N ASP A 189 -1.93 -1.71 10.47
CA ASP A 189 -1.89 -2.28 11.81
C ASP A 189 -2.62 -3.64 11.85
N GLN A 190 -3.79 -3.75 11.20
CA GLN A 190 -4.52 -5.00 11.04
C GLN A 190 -3.76 -6.05 10.21
N ALA A 191 -3.07 -5.64 9.15
CA ALA A 191 -2.27 -6.55 8.32
C ALA A 191 -1.13 -7.17 9.12
N VAL A 192 -0.45 -6.36 9.95
CA VAL A 192 0.58 -6.84 10.88
C VAL A 192 -0.02 -7.80 11.90
N ALA A 193 -1.13 -7.43 12.56
CA ALA A 193 -1.80 -8.29 13.53
C ALA A 193 -2.23 -9.63 12.90
N THR A 194 -2.76 -9.60 11.67
CA THR A 194 -3.17 -10.81 10.94
C THR A 194 -1.96 -11.69 10.59
N ALA A 195 -0.81 -11.10 10.26
CA ALA A 195 0.42 -11.85 10.01
C ALA A 195 0.92 -12.52 11.31
N ILE A 196 0.93 -11.81 12.44
CA ILE A 196 1.28 -12.37 13.75
C ILE A 196 0.34 -13.53 14.11
N GLU A 197 -0.97 -13.34 13.94
CA GLU A 197 -1.99 -14.37 14.21
C GLU A 197 -1.80 -15.62 13.34
N THR A 198 -1.46 -15.42 12.06
CA THR A 198 -1.17 -16.53 11.14
C THR A 198 0.07 -17.30 11.59
N LEU A 199 1.09 -16.61 12.12
CA LEU A 199 2.28 -17.27 12.67
C LEU A 199 2.00 -18.00 13.98
N ALA A 200 1.11 -17.46 14.84
CA ALA A 200 0.65 -18.16 16.04
C ALA A 200 -0.06 -19.48 15.70
N ALA A 201 -1.00 -19.43 14.75
CA ALA A 201 -1.69 -20.62 14.25
C ALA A 201 -0.72 -21.59 13.56
N TYR A 202 0.25 -21.08 12.80
CA TYR A 202 1.27 -21.88 12.14
C TYR A 202 2.13 -22.65 13.15
N LEU A 203 2.62 -21.97 14.18
CA LEU A 203 3.42 -22.58 15.27
C LEU A 203 2.66 -23.70 15.97
N ASN A 204 1.37 -23.49 16.27
CA ASN A 204 0.57 -24.47 17.00
C ASN A 204 0.26 -25.74 16.18
N THR A 205 0.21 -25.62 14.86
CA THR A 205 -0.28 -26.70 13.96
C THR A 205 0.83 -27.42 13.19
N VAL A 206 1.93 -26.76 12.85
CA VAL A 206 2.95 -27.31 11.94
C VAL A 206 3.62 -28.59 12.45
N PHE A 207 3.81 -28.72 13.77
CA PHE A 207 4.46 -29.88 14.38
C PHE A 207 3.56 -31.13 14.44
N GLN A 208 2.25 -30.94 14.30
CA GLN A 208 1.24 -32.01 14.34
C GLN A 208 0.77 -32.43 12.94
N ALA A 209 1.10 -31.63 11.92
CA ALA A 209 0.65 -31.81 10.55
C ALA A 209 1.47 -32.88 9.79
N ASP A 210 0.83 -33.55 8.83
CA ASP A 210 1.52 -34.40 7.86
C ASP A 210 2.40 -33.57 6.90
N SER A 211 3.19 -34.24 6.05
CA SER A 211 4.14 -33.56 5.15
C SER A 211 3.45 -32.60 4.16
N THR A 212 2.28 -32.97 3.65
CA THR A 212 1.49 -32.16 2.72
C THR A 212 0.86 -30.94 3.39
N ALA A 213 0.20 -31.13 4.52
CA ALA A 213 -0.40 -30.06 5.31
C ALA A 213 0.66 -29.10 5.87
N ARG A 214 1.85 -29.59 6.23
CA ARG A 214 2.99 -28.73 6.61
C ARG A 214 3.39 -27.79 5.47
N HIS A 215 3.45 -28.28 4.23
CA HIS A 215 3.79 -27.45 3.08
C HIS A 215 2.72 -26.38 2.80
N ASP A 216 1.44 -26.74 2.91
CA ASP A 216 0.32 -25.81 2.72
C ASP A 216 0.30 -24.73 3.80
N LEU A 217 0.50 -25.11 5.08
CA LEU A 217 0.59 -24.17 6.21
C LEU A 217 1.77 -23.20 6.05
N ARG A 218 2.94 -23.70 5.63
CA ARG A 218 4.10 -22.86 5.31
C ARG A 218 3.75 -21.87 4.18
N THR A 219 3.16 -22.37 3.10
CA THR A 219 2.77 -21.53 1.95
C THR A 219 1.81 -20.42 2.37
N GLN A 220 0.84 -20.73 3.24
CA GLN A 220 -0.10 -19.77 3.78
C GLN A 220 0.60 -18.69 4.63
N ALA A 221 1.53 -19.08 5.53
CA ALA A 221 2.28 -18.15 6.36
C ALA A 221 3.12 -17.17 5.52
N TYR A 222 3.91 -17.66 4.56
CA TYR A 222 4.71 -16.80 3.68
C TYR A 222 3.87 -15.95 2.73
N ALA A 223 2.71 -16.46 2.27
CA ALA A 223 1.78 -15.65 1.48
C ALA A 223 1.28 -14.43 2.28
N ARG A 224 0.97 -14.61 3.57
CA ARG A 224 0.58 -13.50 4.46
C ARG A 224 1.69 -12.50 4.71
N LEU A 225 2.94 -12.95 4.85
CA LEU A 225 4.09 -12.04 4.94
C LEU A 225 4.32 -11.27 3.64
N SER A 226 4.14 -11.91 2.49
CA SER A 226 4.21 -11.24 1.18
C SER A 226 3.11 -10.17 1.03
N ASP A 227 1.88 -10.49 1.42
CA ASP A 227 0.76 -9.52 1.45
C ASP A 227 1.10 -8.31 2.34
N LEU A 228 1.69 -8.55 3.53
CA LEU A 228 2.14 -7.49 4.43
C LEU A 228 3.25 -6.63 3.82
N ARG A 229 4.26 -7.24 3.19
CA ARG A 229 5.35 -6.53 2.51
C ARG A 229 4.83 -5.63 1.40
N ILE A 230 3.87 -6.12 0.60
CA ILE A 230 3.21 -5.32 -0.44
C ILE A 230 2.45 -4.14 0.18
N ALA A 231 1.74 -4.35 1.29
CA ALA A 231 1.04 -3.28 2.01
C ALA A 231 2.01 -2.23 2.56
N LEU A 232 3.14 -2.65 3.12
CA LEU A 232 4.20 -1.76 3.62
C LEU A 232 4.84 -0.94 2.49
N GLN A 233 5.23 -1.58 1.38
CA GLN A 233 5.80 -0.88 0.23
C GLN A 233 4.84 0.17 -0.34
N ARG A 234 3.54 -0.13 -0.36
CA ARG A 234 2.52 0.84 -0.74
C ARG A 234 2.45 2.00 0.26
N GLY A 235 2.46 1.72 1.56
CA GLY A 235 2.51 2.73 2.63
C GLY A 235 3.75 3.63 2.58
N LEU A 236 4.90 3.11 2.14
CA LEU A 236 6.12 3.91 1.97
C LEU A 236 6.03 4.91 0.81
N SER A 237 5.19 4.64 -0.19
CA SER A 237 4.93 5.53 -1.32
C SER A 237 3.90 6.64 -1.04
N GLU A 238 3.30 6.62 0.16
CA GLU A 238 2.35 7.61 0.67
C GLU A 238 3.07 8.82 1.34
N PRO A 239 2.38 9.95 1.60
CA PRO A 239 2.96 11.14 2.23
C PRO A 239 3.64 10.88 3.58
N ARG A 240 4.49 11.83 3.99
CA ARG A 240 5.47 11.70 5.11
C ARG A 240 4.92 11.09 6.40
N LEU A 241 3.65 11.33 6.75
CA LEU A 241 3.05 10.77 7.98
C LEU A 241 2.70 9.27 7.85
N VAL A 242 2.18 8.83 6.71
CA VAL A 242 1.94 7.38 6.46
C VAL A 242 3.27 6.67 6.23
N SER A 243 4.19 7.31 5.50
CA SER A 243 5.54 6.78 5.27
C SER A 243 6.33 6.60 6.58
N ARG A 244 6.28 7.54 7.54
CA ARG A 244 6.91 7.38 8.87
C ARG A 244 6.37 6.18 9.65
N ARG A 245 5.05 5.98 9.65
CA ARG A 245 4.42 4.83 10.32
C ARG A 245 4.79 3.51 9.60
N ALA A 246 4.78 3.49 8.27
CA ALA A 246 5.21 2.33 7.48
C ALA A 246 6.71 2.01 7.70
N LEU A 247 7.56 3.02 7.85
CA LEU A 247 8.97 2.86 8.23
C LEU A 247 9.12 2.26 9.63
N ALA A 248 8.27 2.63 10.59
CA ALA A 248 8.28 2.04 11.94
C ALA A 248 7.93 0.55 11.92
N TRP A 249 7.06 0.12 11.00
CA TRP A 249 6.70 -1.28 10.81
C TRP A 249 7.74 -2.12 10.04
N TRP A 250 8.75 -1.49 9.42
CA TRP A 250 9.77 -2.22 8.65
C TRP A 250 10.60 -3.21 9.49
N PRO A 251 11.14 -2.83 10.66
CA PRO A 251 11.83 -3.78 11.53
C PRO A 251 10.92 -4.92 12.02
N VAL A 252 9.63 -4.65 12.21
CA VAL A 252 8.63 -5.67 12.62
C VAL A 252 8.45 -6.70 11.53
N GLU A 253 8.37 -6.27 10.26
CA GLU A 253 8.26 -7.19 9.13
C GLU A 253 9.48 -8.12 9.02
N VAL A 254 10.68 -7.57 9.18
CA VAL A 254 11.92 -8.38 9.25
C VAL A 254 11.89 -9.36 10.42
N ALA A 255 11.39 -8.93 11.59
CA ALA A 255 11.25 -9.81 12.74
C ALA A 255 10.23 -10.93 12.51
N LEU A 256 9.11 -10.65 11.84
CA LEU A 256 8.11 -11.66 11.46
C LEU A 256 8.66 -12.69 10.46
N GLU A 257 9.46 -12.25 9.49
CA GLU A 257 10.16 -13.17 8.58
C GLU A 257 11.12 -14.09 9.35
N ARG A 258 11.86 -13.55 10.33
CA ARG A 258 12.73 -14.36 11.20
C ARG A 258 11.94 -15.37 12.02
N VAL A 259 10.78 -14.99 12.56
CA VAL A 259 9.89 -15.91 13.28
C VAL A 259 9.42 -17.03 12.35
N ALA A 260 8.95 -16.72 11.15
CA ALA A 260 8.49 -17.71 10.18
C ALA A 260 9.60 -18.70 9.77
N ASN A 261 10.81 -18.18 9.52
CA ASN A 261 11.99 -19.00 9.23
C ASN A 261 12.33 -19.90 10.41
N ALA A 262 12.43 -19.36 11.64
CA ALA A 262 12.77 -20.15 12.82
C ALA A 262 11.74 -21.24 13.14
N ILE A 263 10.44 -20.98 12.96
CA ILE A 263 9.38 -21.99 13.10
C ILE A 263 9.57 -23.09 12.05
N SER A 264 9.80 -22.70 10.80
CA SER A 264 10.00 -23.63 9.69
C SER A 264 11.26 -24.48 9.87
N ASP A 265 12.37 -23.86 10.25
CA ASP A 265 13.64 -24.56 10.48
C ASP A 265 13.47 -25.55 11.63
N SER A 266 12.79 -25.15 12.72
CA SER A 266 12.47 -26.06 13.83
C SER A 266 11.58 -27.23 13.38
N ALA A 267 10.58 -27.00 12.52
CA ALA A 267 9.65 -28.04 12.09
C ALA A 267 10.24 -29.03 11.06
N TRP A 268 11.23 -28.63 10.27
CA TRP A 268 11.88 -29.47 9.26
C TRP A 268 13.24 -30.05 9.68
N SER A 269 13.93 -29.44 10.66
CA SER A 269 15.24 -29.90 11.15
C SER A 269 15.16 -30.86 12.34
N LEU A 270 13.96 -31.19 12.83
CA LEU A 270 13.76 -32.18 13.89
C LEU A 270 14.48 -33.50 13.55
N PRO A 271 15.50 -33.90 14.32
CA PRO A 271 16.25 -35.13 14.05
C PRO A 271 15.33 -36.35 14.10
N ALA A 272 15.53 -37.28 13.16
CA ALA A 272 14.76 -38.52 13.13
C ALA A 272 14.88 -39.26 14.47
N GLY A 273 13.74 -39.47 15.16
CA GLY A 273 13.67 -40.15 16.45
C GLY A 273 13.55 -39.26 17.69
N GLN A 274 13.63 -37.92 17.56
CA GLN A 274 13.25 -37.04 18.67
C GLN A 274 11.72 -36.88 18.73
N PRO A 275 11.11 -36.95 19.94
CA PRO A 275 9.69 -36.68 20.07
C PRO A 275 9.38 -35.24 19.66
N ALA A 276 8.19 -35.04 19.09
CA ALA A 276 7.71 -33.70 18.78
C ALA A 276 7.75 -32.80 20.04
N PRO A 277 7.93 -31.48 19.88
CA PRO A 277 7.93 -30.56 21.01
C PRO A 277 6.65 -30.71 21.83
N GLU A 278 6.76 -30.53 23.14
CA GLU A 278 5.62 -30.62 24.04
C GLU A 278 4.51 -29.63 23.63
N PRO A 279 3.24 -30.07 23.50
CA PRO A 279 2.14 -29.20 23.08
C PRO A 279 1.99 -27.96 23.97
N ALA A 280 2.27 -28.07 25.27
CA ALA A 280 2.22 -26.95 26.21
C ALA A 280 3.30 -25.89 25.93
N ALA A 281 4.48 -26.29 25.46
CA ALA A 281 5.54 -25.35 25.06
C ALA A 281 5.19 -24.61 23.77
N LEU A 282 4.59 -25.31 22.79
CA LEU A 282 4.07 -24.71 21.56
C LEU A 282 2.94 -23.71 21.85
N ALA A 283 1.98 -24.10 22.67
CA ALA A 283 0.85 -23.27 23.06
C ALA A 283 1.31 -21.97 23.73
N ARG A 284 2.26 -22.04 24.69
CA ARG A 284 2.81 -20.84 25.35
C ARG A 284 3.41 -19.83 24.38
N LEU A 285 4.17 -20.28 23.38
CA LEU A 285 4.76 -19.41 22.37
C LEU A 285 3.71 -18.86 21.39
N ALA A 286 2.72 -19.69 21.01
CA ALA A 286 1.61 -19.27 20.18
C ALA A 286 0.72 -18.23 20.89
N ASP A 287 0.44 -18.41 22.18
CA ASP A 287 -0.30 -17.46 23.02
C ASP A 287 0.44 -16.13 23.15
N ALA A 288 1.77 -16.16 23.23
CA ALA A 288 2.57 -14.93 23.23
C ALA A 288 2.45 -14.16 21.90
N LEU A 289 2.48 -14.86 20.76
CA LEU A 289 2.21 -14.26 19.45
C LEU A 289 0.77 -13.70 19.38
N HIS A 290 -0.22 -14.48 19.83
CA HIS A 290 -1.62 -14.05 19.86
C HIS A 290 -1.82 -12.78 20.72
N ALA A 291 -1.21 -12.72 21.91
CA ALA A 291 -1.24 -11.54 22.77
C ALA A 291 -0.63 -10.30 22.10
N MET A 292 0.46 -10.47 21.34
CA MET A 292 1.04 -9.38 20.53
C MET A 292 0.09 -8.94 19.41
N ALA A 293 -0.56 -9.87 18.71
CA ALA A 293 -1.55 -9.55 17.67
C ALA A 293 -2.73 -8.75 18.23
N GLN A 294 -3.24 -9.15 19.42
CA GLN A 294 -4.29 -8.41 20.11
C GLN A 294 -3.84 -7.02 20.54
N ALA A 295 -2.64 -6.87 21.10
CA ALA A 295 -2.08 -5.58 21.50
C ALA A 295 -1.97 -4.63 20.30
N VAL A 296 -1.46 -5.12 19.15
CA VAL A 296 -1.38 -4.34 17.91
C VAL A 296 -2.77 -3.91 17.43
N THR A 297 -3.75 -4.82 17.46
CA THR A 297 -5.13 -4.54 17.03
C THR A 297 -5.81 -3.47 17.89
N GLN A 298 -5.56 -3.51 19.20
CA GLN A 298 -6.12 -2.56 20.17
C GLN A 298 -5.33 -1.25 20.24
N GLY A 299 -4.12 -1.21 19.67
CA GLY A 299 -3.18 -0.10 19.85
C GLY A 299 -2.68 0.03 21.29
N ALA A 300 -2.62 -1.09 22.01
CA ALA A 300 -2.12 -1.18 23.38
C ALA A 300 -0.60 -1.44 23.38
N ALA A 301 0.06 -1.13 24.49
CA ALA A 301 1.47 -1.47 24.67
C ALA A 301 1.65 -2.99 24.75
N VAL A 302 2.63 -3.52 24.02
CA VAL A 302 3.00 -4.94 24.11
C VAL A 302 3.63 -5.23 25.46
N SER A 303 3.27 -6.38 26.05
CA SER A 303 3.73 -6.79 27.37
C SER A 303 5.27 -6.87 27.45
N ALA A 304 5.83 -6.44 28.59
CA ALA A 304 7.27 -6.43 28.84
C ALA A 304 7.85 -7.80 29.23
N THR A 305 6.98 -8.79 29.47
CA THR A 305 7.37 -10.14 29.90
C THR A 305 8.24 -10.82 28.84
N SER A 306 9.43 -11.27 29.23
CA SER A 306 10.36 -11.96 28.34
C SER A 306 9.84 -13.34 27.93
N ILE A 307 9.99 -13.68 26.66
CA ILE A 307 9.58 -14.96 26.09
C ILE A 307 10.82 -15.88 26.04
N ALA A 308 10.74 -17.00 26.75
CA ALA A 308 11.79 -18.02 26.78
C ALA A 308 11.16 -19.43 26.74
N THR A 309 11.96 -20.42 26.35
CA THR A 309 11.56 -21.83 26.35
C THR A 309 12.71 -22.71 26.80
N ASP A 310 12.39 -23.74 27.58
CA ASP A 310 13.35 -24.76 27.99
C ASP A 310 13.51 -25.86 26.91
N ALA A 311 12.61 -25.89 25.92
CA ALA A 311 12.63 -26.88 24.85
C ALA A 311 13.74 -26.56 23.82
N PRO A 312 14.76 -27.43 23.64
CA PRO A 312 15.91 -27.12 22.79
C PRO A 312 15.53 -26.96 21.32
N ALA A 313 14.51 -27.71 20.86
CA ALA A 313 13.98 -27.65 19.50
C ALA A 313 13.24 -26.34 19.18
N LEU A 314 12.80 -25.59 20.20
CA LEU A 314 12.04 -24.34 20.03
C LEU A 314 12.86 -23.09 20.37
N ARG A 315 14.13 -23.25 20.75
CA ARG A 315 14.97 -22.14 21.25
C ARG A 315 15.13 -21.02 20.22
N GLU A 316 15.34 -21.38 18.95
CA GLU A 316 15.50 -20.41 17.86
C GLU A 316 14.18 -19.68 17.59
N ALA A 317 13.05 -20.42 17.57
CA ALA A 317 11.72 -19.82 17.44
C ALA A 317 11.40 -18.88 18.61
N ALA A 318 11.66 -19.29 19.85
CA ALA A 318 11.46 -18.44 21.03
C ALA A 318 12.33 -17.17 20.98
N GLY A 319 13.59 -17.29 20.57
CA GLY A 319 14.48 -16.14 20.40
C GLY A 319 14.00 -15.16 19.31
N ALA A 320 13.48 -15.67 18.19
CA ALA A 320 12.89 -14.84 17.15
C ALA A 320 11.60 -14.13 17.62
N ILE A 321 10.74 -14.82 18.38
CA ILE A 321 9.51 -14.26 18.95
C ILE A 321 9.84 -13.18 19.99
N GLU A 322 10.87 -13.39 20.82
CA GLU A 322 11.35 -12.38 21.77
C GLU A 322 11.92 -11.15 21.05
N ALA A 323 12.67 -11.33 19.96
CA ALA A 323 13.16 -10.22 19.15
C ALA A 323 12.01 -9.42 18.51
N LEU A 324 10.95 -10.09 18.06
CA LEU A 324 9.72 -9.46 17.59
C LEU A 324 9.05 -8.64 18.71
N ARG A 325 8.88 -9.24 19.90
CA ARG A 325 8.32 -8.57 21.08
C ARG A 325 9.11 -7.31 21.44
N ALA A 326 10.44 -7.42 21.50
CA ALA A 326 11.33 -6.29 21.79
C ALA A 326 11.22 -5.18 20.74
N THR A 327 11.06 -5.54 19.47
CA THR A 327 10.86 -4.58 18.37
C THR A 327 9.53 -3.85 18.52
N LEU A 328 8.45 -4.57 18.86
CA LEU A 328 7.12 -4.00 19.10
C LEU A 328 7.05 -3.16 20.39
N ALA A 329 7.88 -3.47 21.39
CA ALA A 329 8.01 -2.69 22.62
C ALA A 329 8.95 -1.47 22.48
N GLY A 330 9.65 -1.33 21.34
CA GLY A 330 10.62 -0.27 21.11
C GLY A 330 10.01 1.13 20.98
N PRO A 331 10.86 2.19 20.98
CA PRO A 331 10.42 3.59 21.00
C PRO A 331 9.56 4.02 19.81
N GLY A 332 9.65 3.30 18.68
CA GLY A 332 8.79 3.52 17.51
C GLY A 332 7.31 3.23 17.75
N PHE A 333 6.99 2.46 18.79
CA PHE A 333 5.63 2.03 19.15
C PHE A 333 5.25 2.35 20.61
N ALA A 334 6.24 2.52 21.49
CA ALA A 334 6.04 2.89 22.89
C ALA A 334 5.55 4.34 23.11
N ALA A 335 5.60 5.20 22.08
CA ALA A 335 5.32 6.63 22.18
C ALA A 335 4.34 7.13 21.10
N GLU A 336 3.07 6.72 21.16
CA GLU A 336 1.97 7.59 20.73
C GLU A 336 1.07 7.89 21.93
N PRO A 337 1.20 9.06 22.58
CA PRO A 337 0.30 9.48 23.63
C PRO A 337 -1.05 9.81 23.00
N GLY A 338 -2.02 8.90 23.11
CA GLY A 338 -3.36 9.18 22.60
C GLY A 338 -4.34 8.02 22.51
N ARG A 339 -4.48 7.16 23.52
CA ARG A 339 -5.71 6.34 23.64
C ARG A 339 -6.07 5.69 24.98
N ALA A 340 -5.57 6.17 26.12
CA ALA A 340 -6.27 5.89 27.38
C ALA A 340 -7.43 6.89 27.52
N ARG A 341 -8.66 6.45 27.25
CA ARG A 341 -9.86 7.15 27.72
C ARG A 341 -9.85 7.00 29.24
N PRO A 342 -9.71 8.06 30.06
CA PRO A 342 -9.81 7.88 31.50
C PRO A 342 -11.22 7.34 31.81
N PRO A 343 -11.37 6.42 32.78
CA PRO A 343 -12.69 5.97 33.20
C PRO A 343 -13.49 7.20 33.62
N SER A 344 -14.67 7.36 33.02
CA SER A 344 -15.63 8.38 33.40
C SER A 344 -15.92 8.22 34.88
N HIS A 345 -15.41 9.14 35.70
CA HIS A 345 -15.88 9.29 37.07
C HIS A 345 -17.39 9.58 37.01
N THR A 346 -18.18 8.59 37.37
CA THR A 346 -19.56 8.76 37.82
C THR A 346 -19.53 9.73 38.99
N ILE A 347 -19.95 10.97 38.75
CA ILE A 347 -20.30 11.91 39.80
C ILE A 347 -21.57 11.35 40.44
N GLN A 348 -21.43 10.89 41.67
CA GLN A 348 -22.52 10.53 42.55
C GLN A 348 -23.15 11.84 43.04
N PRO A 349 -24.47 12.05 42.91
CA PRO A 349 -25.12 13.24 43.43
C PRO A 349 -25.34 13.05 44.94
N ASP A 350 -24.87 14.02 45.73
CA ASP A 350 -25.36 14.28 47.09
C ASP A 350 -26.59 15.21 47.03
#